data_AF-A2FPQ2-F1
#
_entry.id   AF-A2FPQ2-F1
#
_cell.length_a   1.000
_cell.length_b   1.000
_cell.length_c   1.000
_cell.angle_alpha   90.00
_cell.angle_beta   90.00
_cell.angle_gamma   90.00
#
_symmetry.space_group_name_H-M   'P 1'
#
loop_
_entity.id
_entity.type
_entity.pdbx_description
1 polymer ?
#
loop_
_entity_poly.entity_id
_entity_poly.type
_entity_poly.pdbx_seq_one_letter_code
_entity_poly.pdbx_strand_id
1 'polypeptide(L)'
;MNIQTLKIIYSCIASFATIVAYVISYFLKFERKDLSEIFFGSIMISDALTFMSIDSIADGTSGYPYNFLLALFAFTTLTFYSFFHDSLALLDDSLLVKCDMVNNTPMLSSEDKIQEIEETPKFNFWDNFVSIILFVLSTVECISFGETLSMYTNIYDLNHRLPYIIPVRFFQILCISTILRDTQMTDIWYIFVAILNAICVGVFGSIKSIMSSRACDIFFAVSSSLLLGSFLYFGAIAIHNSFISLAHSRWFSIIIAIVGFLIPSIFRVLMFDSSTW
;
A
#
# COMPACT_ATOMS: atom_id res chain seq x y z
N MET A 1 17.58 19.65 -23.69
CA MET A 1 16.51 18.66 -23.93
C MET A 1 15.16 19.35 -23.72
N ASN A 2 14.15 19.10 -24.57
CA ASN A 2 12.82 19.72 -24.40
C ASN A 2 12.14 19.16 -23.14
N ILE A 3 11.40 19.99 -22.40
CA ILE A 3 10.64 19.57 -21.21
C ILE A 3 9.67 18.42 -21.51
N GLN A 4 9.05 18.41 -22.70
CA GLN A 4 8.14 17.31 -23.07
C GLN A 4 8.88 15.97 -23.20
N THR A 5 10.09 15.98 -23.76
CA THR A 5 10.95 14.79 -23.85
C THR A 5 11.33 14.29 -22.45
N LEU A 6 11.65 15.22 -21.54
CA LEU A 6 12.02 14.90 -20.16
C LEU A 6 10.83 14.28 -19.40
N LYS A 7 9.62 14.82 -19.53
CA LYS A 7 8.39 14.24 -18.96
C LYS A 7 8.17 12.80 -19.39
N ILE A 8 8.32 12.53 -20.70
CA ILE A 8 8.18 11.18 -21.25
C ILE A 8 9.23 10.25 -20.63
N ILE A 9 10.49 10.68 -20.55
CA ILE A 9 11.55 9.88 -19.93
C ILE A 9 11.21 9.53 -18.48
N TYR A 10 10.85 10.51 -17.65
CA TYR A 10 10.51 10.22 -16.25
C TYR A 10 9.23 9.40 -16.10
N SER A 11 8.24 9.58 -16.98
CA SER A 11 7.03 8.74 -17.01
C SER A 11 7.37 7.30 -17.33
N CYS A 12 8.25 7.07 -18.32
CA CYS A 12 8.74 5.74 -18.66
C CYS A 12 9.55 5.12 -17.51
N ILE A 13 10.42 5.89 -16.85
CA ILE A 13 11.19 5.42 -15.68
C ILE A 13 10.25 5.05 -14.53
N ALA A 14 9.26 5.89 -14.22
CA ALA A 14 8.28 5.61 -13.16
C ALA A 14 7.42 4.38 -13.47
N SER A 15 7.01 4.22 -14.73
CA SER A 15 6.27 3.03 -15.20
C SER A 15 7.11 1.76 -15.09
N PHE A 16 8.38 1.83 -15.51
CA PHE A 16 9.31 0.72 -15.40
C PHE A 16 9.57 0.37 -13.94
N ALA A 17 9.80 1.36 -13.07
CA ALA A 17 9.96 1.15 -11.63
C ALA A 17 8.72 0.47 -11.02
N THR A 18 7.52 0.86 -11.46
CA THR A 18 6.26 0.22 -11.03
C THR A 18 6.25 -1.27 -11.39
N ILE A 19 6.56 -1.63 -12.64
CA ILE A 19 6.63 -3.04 -13.08
C ILE A 19 7.69 -3.79 -12.28
N VAL A 20 8.88 -3.23 -12.12
CA VAL A 20 9.98 -3.85 -11.39
C VAL A 20 9.61 -4.09 -9.93
N ALA A 21 8.87 -3.18 -9.28
CA ALA A 21 8.38 -3.37 -7.91
C ALA A 21 7.44 -4.59 -7.82
N TYR A 22 6.48 -4.71 -8.73
CA TYR A 22 5.61 -5.90 -8.79
C TYR A 22 6.40 -7.17 -9.05
N VAL A 23 7.33 -7.17 -10.01
CA VAL A 23 8.15 -8.35 -10.32
C VAL A 23 8.98 -8.78 -9.10
N ILE A 24 9.64 -7.84 -8.43
CA ILE A 24 10.42 -8.13 -7.22
C ILE A 24 9.52 -8.72 -6.13
N SER A 25 8.38 -8.08 -5.86
CA SER A 25 7.41 -8.55 -4.87
C SER A 25 6.89 -9.96 -5.17
N TYR A 26 6.63 -10.28 -6.44
CA TYR A 26 6.19 -11.61 -6.86
C TYR A 26 7.21 -12.70 -6.50
N PHE A 27 8.51 -12.43 -6.70
CA PHE A 27 9.58 -13.39 -6.42
C PHE A 27 10.10 -13.38 -4.97
N LEU A 28 9.80 -12.35 -4.18
CA LEU A 28 10.25 -12.23 -2.80
C LEU A 28 9.61 -13.28 -1.88
N LYS A 29 10.27 -14.40 -1.64
CA LYS A 29 9.86 -15.36 -0.60
C LYS A 29 10.63 -15.09 0.68
N PHE A 30 9.91 -14.82 1.77
CA PHE A 30 10.51 -14.59 3.09
C PHE A 30 10.35 -15.84 3.96
N GLU A 31 11.46 -16.40 4.42
CA GLU A 31 11.44 -17.50 5.40
C GLU A 31 10.87 -17.06 6.76
N ARG A 32 11.04 -15.79 7.11
CA ARG A 32 10.48 -15.17 8.32
C ARG A 32 9.50 -14.08 7.95
N LYS A 33 8.24 -14.47 7.73
CA LYS A 33 7.16 -13.57 7.32
C LYS A 33 7.02 -12.37 8.26
N ASP A 34 7.03 -12.62 9.56
CA ASP A 34 6.88 -11.60 10.60
C ASP A 34 7.91 -10.45 10.51
N LEU A 35 9.17 -10.77 10.18
CA LEU A 35 10.19 -9.74 10.03
C LEU A 35 9.98 -8.90 8.77
N SER A 36 9.51 -9.54 7.69
CA SER A 36 9.17 -8.83 6.46
C SER A 36 7.93 -7.93 6.64
N GLU A 37 6.94 -8.37 7.42
CA GLU A 37 5.76 -7.58 7.77
C GLU A 37 6.14 -6.35 8.61
N ILE A 38 7.04 -6.48 9.60
CA ILE A 38 7.58 -5.31 10.32
C ILE A 38 8.31 -4.35 9.38
N PHE A 39 9.15 -4.88 8.49
CA PHE A 39 9.92 -4.08 7.54
C PHE A 39 9.01 -3.26 6.63
N PHE A 40 8.07 -3.92 5.94
CA PHE A 40 7.12 -3.26 5.05
C PHE A 40 6.15 -2.36 5.81
N GLY A 41 5.66 -2.78 6.98
CA GLY A 41 4.79 -1.96 7.81
C GLY A 41 5.46 -0.66 8.26
N SER A 42 6.76 -0.72 8.59
CA SER A 42 7.55 0.46 8.97
C SER A 42 7.83 1.38 7.79
N ILE A 43 8.06 0.83 6.59
CA ILE A 43 8.13 1.61 5.35
C ILE A 43 6.80 2.33 5.11
N MET A 44 5.67 1.62 5.21
CA MET A 44 4.35 2.19 4.97
C MET A 44 4.06 3.34 5.93
N ILE A 45 4.29 3.18 7.24
CA ILE A 45 4.12 4.26 8.20
C ILE A 45 5.05 5.45 7.89
N SER A 46 6.31 5.19 7.58
CA SER A 46 7.28 6.25 7.27
C SER A 46 6.89 7.04 6.02
N ASP A 47 6.51 6.36 4.94
CA ASP A 47 6.06 7.00 3.70
C ASP A 47 4.79 7.84 3.93
N ALA A 48 3.83 7.28 4.66
CA ALA A 48 2.60 7.99 5.02
C ALA A 48 2.91 9.29 5.80
N LEU A 49 3.82 9.24 6.78
CA LEU A 49 4.18 10.41 7.59
C LEU A 49 5.06 11.41 6.85
N THR A 50 5.98 10.96 5.99
CA THR A 50 7.02 11.83 5.40
C THR A 50 6.66 12.39 4.02
N PHE A 51 5.83 11.70 3.24
CA PHE A 51 5.39 12.16 1.92
C PHE A 51 3.89 12.46 1.90
N MET A 52 3.05 11.46 2.16
CA MET A 52 1.61 11.59 1.94
C MET A 52 0.95 12.61 2.88
N SER A 53 1.42 12.71 4.14
CA SER A 53 0.89 13.69 5.10
C SER A 53 1.09 15.12 4.65
N ILE A 54 2.20 15.41 3.97
CA ILE A 54 2.55 16.75 3.51
C ILE A 54 1.67 17.13 2.31
N ASP A 55 1.48 16.19 1.37
CA ASP A 55 0.57 16.38 0.24
C ASP A 55 -0.88 16.59 0.72
N SER A 56 -1.26 15.91 1.81
CA SER A 56 -2.58 16.04 2.44
C SER A 56 -2.78 17.37 3.18
N ILE A 57 -1.71 18.01 3.65
CA ILE A 57 -1.74 19.26 4.43
C ILE A 57 -1.53 20.50 3.55
N ALA A 58 -0.88 20.37 2.39
CA ALA A 58 -0.46 21.48 1.54
C ALA A 58 -1.61 22.46 1.20
N ASP A 59 -2.81 21.95 0.88
CA ASP A 59 -4.00 22.77 0.62
C ASP A 59 -4.64 23.38 1.89
N GLY A 60 -4.42 22.76 3.06
CA GLY A 60 -4.93 23.20 4.36
C GLY A 60 -4.26 24.47 4.90
N THR A 61 -3.20 24.96 4.28
CA THR A 61 -2.57 26.23 4.65
C THR A 61 -3.44 27.45 4.32
N SER A 62 -4.50 27.27 3.52
CA SER A 62 -5.48 28.31 3.13
C SER A 62 -6.91 28.07 3.64
N GLY A 63 -7.16 26.99 4.40
CA GLY A 63 -8.50 26.60 4.85
C GLY A 63 -8.51 25.40 5.82
N TYR A 64 -9.69 24.88 6.16
CA TYR A 64 -9.80 23.71 7.04
C TYR A 64 -9.20 22.44 6.37
N PRO A 65 -8.50 21.54 7.10
CA PRO A 65 -7.72 20.45 6.51
C PRO A 65 -8.59 19.25 6.09
N TYR A 66 -9.51 19.46 5.15
CA TYR A 66 -10.46 18.45 4.68
C TYR A 66 -9.78 17.18 4.14
N ASN A 67 -8.64 17.32 3.47
CA ASN A 67 -7.87 16.20 2.92
C ASN A 67 -7.31 15.31 4.04
N PHE A 68 -6.77 15.90 5.12
CA PHE A 68 -6.33 15.12 6.28
C PHE A 68 -7.49 14.40 6.98
N LEU A 69 -8.70 14.99 6.99
CA LEU A 69 -9.90 14.30 7.50
C LEU A 69 -10.30 13.09 6.65
N LEU A 70 -10.06 13.13 5.33
CA LEU A 70 -10.26 11.95 4.48
C LEU A 70 -9.32 10.81 4.86
N ALA A 71 -8.07 11.12 5.25
CA ALA A 71 -7.14 10.11 5.75
C ALA A 71 -7.63 9.48 7.06
N LEU A 72 -8.10 10.29 7.99
CA LEU A 72 -8.71 9.81 9.24
C LEU A 72 -9.96 8.97 8.97
N PHE A 73 -10.80 9.40 8.03
CA PHE A 73 -11.99 8.66 7.63
C PHE A 73 -11.63 7.29 7.01
N ALA A 74 -10.66 7.24 6.11
CA ALA A 74 -10.19 5.99 5.51
C ALA A 74 -9.60 5.05 6.58
N PHE A 75 -8.71 5.55 7.43
CA PHE A 75 -8.13 4.78 8.53
C PHE A 75 -9.21 4.20 9.45
N THR A 76 -10.10 5.06 9.98
CA THR A 76 -11.16 4.63 10.90
C THR A 76 -12.12 3.65 10.26
N THR A 77 -12.52 3.86 9.00
CA THR A 77 -13.42 2.95 8.27
C THR A 77 -12.80 1.56 8.12
N LEU A 78 -11.51 1.48 7.74
CA LEU A 78 -10.81 0.21 7.61
C LEU A 78 -10.66 -0.49 8.97
N THR A 79 -10.32 0.26 10.03
CA THR A 79 -10.25 -0.28 11.40
C THR A 79 -11.59 -0.82 11.87
N PHE A 80 -12.69 -0.07 11.67
CA PHE A 80 -14.02 -0.53 12.04
C PHE A 80 -14.44 -1.75 11.24
N TYR A 81 -14.19 -1.77 9.93
CA TYR A 81 -14.49 -2.92 9.08
C TYR A 81 -13.77 -4.19 9.58
N SER A 82 -12.47 -4.11 9.85
CA SER A 82 -11.70 -5.24 10.40
C SER A 82 -12.27 -5.69 11.73
N PHE A 83 -12.54 -4.75 12.64
CA PHE A 83 -13.09 -5.06 13.95
C PHE A 83 -14.44 -5.79 13.85
N PHE A 84 -15.35 -5.33 12.97
CA PHE A 84 -16.63 -6.00 12.75
C PHE A 84 -16.45 -7.38 12.13
N HIS A 85 -15.58 -7.50 11.13
CA HIS A 85 -15.31 -8.78 10.46
C HIS A 85 -14.73 -9.81 11.44
N ASP A 86 -13.73 -9.42 12.23
CA ASP A 86 -13.09 -10.30 13.22
C ASP A 86 -14.07 -10.66 14.34
N SER A 87 -14.90 -9.71 14.77
CA SER A 87 -15.94 -9.97 15.78
C SER A 87 -17.03 -10.92 15.28
N LEU A 88 -17.41 -10.81 14.00
CA LEU A 88 -18.38 -11.72 13.37
C LEU A 88 -17.78 -13.11 13.20
N ALA A 89 -16.53 -13.21 12.75
CA ALA A 89 -15.83 -14.50 12.64
C ALA A 89 -15.73 -15.20 14.00
N LEU A 90 -15.36 -14.48 15.06
CA LEU A 90 -15.35 -15.03 16.42
C LEU A 90 -16.73 -15.49 16.90
N LEU A 91 -17.78 -14.75 16.52
CA LEU A 91 -19.16 -15.09 16.89
C LEU A 91 -19.61 -16.35 16.15
N ASP A 92 -19.31 -16.46 14.85
CA ASP A 92 -19.60 -17.65 14.03
C ASP A 92 -18.84 -18.87 14.53
N ASP A 93 -17.55 -18.75 14.81
CA ASP A 93 -16.74 -19.84 15.41
C ASP A 93 -17.33 -20.27 16.76
N SER A 94 -17.74 -19.32 17.60
CA SER A 94 -18.35 -19.63 18.90
C SER A 94 -19.71 -20.33 18.79
N LEU A 95 -20.46 -20.05 17.72
CA LEU A 95 -21.74 -20.69 17.43
C LEU A 95 -21.53 -22.09 16.84
N LEU A 96 -20.57 -22.24 15.92
CA LEU A 96 -20.19 -23.53 15.33
C LEU A 96 -19.69 -24.50 16.40
N VAL A 97 -18.80 -24.06 17.29
CA VAL A 97 -18.31 -24.88 18.42
C VAL A 97 -19.47 -25.31 19.34
N LYS A 98 -20.45 -24.43 19.59
CA LYS A 98 -21.64 -24.79 20.38
C LYS A 98 -22.54 -25.79 19.66
N CYS A 99 -22.74 -25.65 18.35
CA CYS A 99 -23.52 -26.59 17.55
C CYS A 99 -22.84 -27.97 17.50
N ASP A 100 -21.52 -28.03 17.35
CA ASP A 100 -20.76 -29.27 17.38
C ASP A 100 -20.81 -29.94 18.76
N MET A 101 -20.76 -29.16 19.86
CA MET A 101 -20.93 -29.72 21.20
C MET A 101 -22.35 -30.22 21.48
N VAL A 102 -23.37 -29.64 20.84
CA VAL A 102 -24.77 -30.08 20.99
C VAL A 102 -25.07 -31.30 20.12
N ASN A 103 -24.47 -31.41 18.93
CA ASN A 103 -24.64 -32.56 18.05
C ASN A 103 -23.74 -33.75 18.42
N ASN A 104 -22.59 -33.52 19.07
CA ASN A 104 -21.70 -34.56 19.58
C ASN A 104 -22.06 -34.99 21.02
N THR A 105 -23.32 -35.37 21.26
CA THR A 105 -23.59 -36.39 22.28
C THR A 105 -22.92 -37.71 21.86
N PRO A 106 -22.30 -38.47 22.76
CA PRO A 106 -21.23 -39.39 22.40
C PRO A 106 -21.77 -40.63 21.69
N MET A 107 -21.76 -40.64 20.36
CA MET A 107 -21.57 -41.87 19.61
C MET A 107 -20.07 -42.03 19.35
N LEU A 108 -19.44 -42.75 20.29
CA LEU A 108 -18.17 -43.42 20.06
C LEU A 108 -18.34 -44.39 18.89
N SER A 109 -17.82 -44.03 17.72
CA SER A 109 -17.25 -45.00 16.80
C SER A 109 -15.98 -44.42 16.20
N SER A 110 -14.89 -45.07 16.59
CA SER A 110 -13.53 -44.94 16.11
C SER A 110 -13.42 -45.13 14.59
N GLU A 111 -12.33 -44.59 14.05
CA GLU A 111 -11.78 -44.84 12.71
C GLU A 111 -12.49 -44.15 11.55
N ASP A 112 -12.22 -42.86 11.39
CA ASP A 112 -11.89 -42.35 10.06
C ASP A 112 -10.78 -41.32 10.22
N LYS A 113 -9.61 -41.60 9.65
CA LYS A 113 -8.61 -40.56 9.41
C LYS A 113 -9.23 -39.64 8.38
N ILE A 114 -9.84 -38.56 8.84
CA ILE A 114 -10.19 -37.42 8.00
C ILE A 114 -8.90 -37.04 7.29
N GLN A 115 -8.84 -37.31 5.99
CA GLN A 115 -7.79 -36.76 5.15
C GLN A 115 -7.94 -35.25 5.24
N GLU A 116 -6.98 -34.57 5.88
CA GLU A 116 -6.80 -33.15 5.69
C GLU A 116 -6.48 -32.96 4.21
N ILE A 117 -7.53 -32.75 3.41
CA ILE A 117 -7.39 -32.20 2.08
C ILE A 117 -6.81 -30.81 2.34
N GLU A 118 -5.51 -30.63 2.07
CA GLU A 118 -4.92 -29.29 1.91
C GLU A 118 -5.65 -28.62 0.74
N GLU A 119 -6.84 -28.07 1.02
CA GLU A 119 -7.49 -27.14 0.13
C GLU A 119 -6.60 -25.90 0.11
N THR A 120 -5.87 -25.71 -0.98
CA THR A 120 -5.21 -24.44 -1.24
C THR A 120 -6.28 -23.35 -1.15
N PRO A 121 -6.12 -22.35 -0.25
CA PRO A 121 -7.17 -21.36 -0.07
C PRO A 121 -7.41 -20.68 -1.42
N LYS A 122 -8.66 -20.67 -1.88
CA LYS A 122 -9.02 -19.97 -3.11
C LYS A 122 -9.29 -18.52 -2.75
N PHE A 123 -8.85 -17.60 -3.61
CA PHE A 123 -9.17 -16.18 -3.48
C PHE A 123 -10.68 -15.98 -3.28
N ASN A 124 -11.05 -15.41 -2.14
CA ASN A 124 -12.41 -14.94 -1.86
C ASN A 124 -12.42 -13.42 -1.83
N PHE A 125 -13.33 -12.82 -2.61
CA PHE A 125 -13.42 -11.36 -2.75
C PHE A 125 -13.75 -10.67 -1.42
N TRP A 126 -14.69 -11.24 -0.66
CA TRP A 126 -15.18 -10.64 0.58
C TRP A 126 -14.12 -10.66 1.69
N ASP A 127 -13.39 -11.75 1.79
CA ASP A 127 -12.30 -11.92 2.77
C ASP A 127 -11.13 -10.98 2.48
N ASN A 128 -10.94 -10.61 1.20
CA ASN A 128 -9.86 -9.72 0.75
C ASN A 128 -10.31 -8.29 0.46
N PHE A 129 -11.54 -7.90 0.84
CA PHE A 129 -12.15 -6.63 0.45
C PHE A 129 -11.29 -5.40 0.83
N VAL A 130 -10.68 -5.42 2.01
CA VAL A 130 -9.80 -4.35 2.51
C VAL A 130 -8.56 -4.19 1.61
N SER A 131 -7.95 -5.29 1.19
CA SER A 131 -6.80 -5.31 0.28
C SER A 131 -7.17 -4.85 -1.14
N ILE A 132 -8.40 -5.15 -1.57
CA ILE A 132 -8.94 -4.67 -2.86
C ILE A 132 -9.13 -3.14 -2.82
N ILE A 133 -9.63 -2.58 -1.72
CA ILE A 133 -9.72 -1.13 -1.53
C ILE A 133 -8.34 -0.48 -1.66
N LEU A 134 -7.32 -1.04 -0.99
CA LEU A 134 -5.94 -0.55 -1.10
C LEU A 134 -5.46 -0.53 -2.56
N PHE A 135 -5.76 -1.59 -3.31
CA PHE A 135 -5.40 -1.68 -4.72
C PHE A 135 -6.09 -0.60 -5.57
N VAL A 136 -7.41 -0.42 -5.40
CA VAL A 136 -8.16 0.61 -6.13
C VAL A 136 -7.60 2.01 -5.83
N LEU A 137 -7.33 2.30 -4.56
CA LEU A 137 -6.72 3.58 -4.15
C LEU A 137 -5.33 3.76 -4.75
N SER A 138 -4.53 2.69 -4.83
CA SER A 138 -3.22 2.72 -5.50
C SER A 138 -3.34 3.06 -6.98
N THR A 139 -4.29 2.47 -7.70
CA THR A 139 -4.51 2.79 -9.12
C THR A 139 -4.94 4.24 -9.31
N VAL A 140 -5.83 4.75 -8.45
CA VAL A 140 -6.24 6.16 -8.49
C VAL A 140 -5.04 7.08 -8.21
N GLU A 141 -4.18 6.72 -7.25
CA GLU A 141 -2.96 7.46 -6.95
C GLU A 141 -1.98 7.43 -8.13
N CYS A 142 -1.79 6.29 -8.80
CA CYS A 142 -1.01 6.16 -10.04
C CYS A 142 -1.48 7.12 -11.15
N ILE A 143 -2.80 7.21 -11.37
CA ILE A 143 -3.39 8.15 -12.35
C ILE A 143 -3.11 9.59 -11.92
N SER A 144 -3.41 9.94 -10.66
CA SER A 144 -3.22 11.30 -10.16
C SER A 144 -1.77 11.76 -10.21
N PHE A 145 -0.81 10.88 -9.90
CA PHE A 145 0.61 11.18 -10.04
C PHE A 145 1.01 11.40 -11.50
N GLY A 146 0.52 10.56 -12.42
CA GLY A 146 0.75 10.74 -13.85
C GLY A 146 0.29 12.12 -14.32
N GLU A 147 -0.93 12.51 -13.95
CA GLU A 147 -1.46 13.84 -14.25
C GLU A 147 -0.58 14.95 -13.64
N THR A 148 -0.12 14.82 -12.39
CA THR A 148 0.79 15.79 -11.76
C THR A 148 2.14 15.89 -12.48
N LEU A 149 2.70 14.76 -12.94
CA LEU A 149 3.93 14.74 -13.73
C LEU A 149 3.76 15.51 -15.04
N SER A 150 2.60 15.37 -15.69
CA SER A 150 2.29 16.07 -16.93
C SER A 150 2.16 17.60 -16.75
N MET A 151 1.91 18.09 -15.53
CA MET A 151 1.76 19.52 -15.22
C MET A 151 3.07 20.28 -15.05
N TYR A 152 4.20 19.61 -14.80
CA TYR A 152 5.48 20.32 -14.60
C TYR A 152 5.81 21.24 -15.78
N THR A 153 5.99 22.53 -15.53
CA THR A 153 6.30 23.52 -16.58
C THR A 153 7.78 23.88 -16.64
N ASN A 154 8.55 23.56 -15.60
CA ASN A 154 9.97 23.86 -15.49
C ASN A 154 10.83 22.58 -15.45
N ILE A 155 11.91 22.57 -16.21
CA ILE A 155 12.90 21.48 -16.25
C ILE A 155 13.61 21.35 -14.90
N TYR A 156 13.89 22.46 -14.22
CA TYR A 156 14.58 22.46 -12.94
C TYR A 156 13.77 21.67 -11.89
N ASP A 157 12.49 22.02 -11.69
CA ASP A 157 11.61 21.35 -10.71
C ASP A 157 11.49 19.84 -10.98
N LEU A 158 11.47 19.47 -12.26
CA LEU A 158 11.30 18.10 -12.71
C LEU A 158 12.55 17.25 -12.39
N ASN A 159 13.75 17.76 -12.71
CA ASN A 159 15.02 17.10 -12.40
C ASN A 159 15.37 17.12 -10.91
N HIS A 160 14.79 18.04 -10.17
CA HIS A 160 15.06 18.21 -8.77
C HIS A 160 14.20 17.29 -7.91
N ARG A 161 12.91 17.17 -8.22
CA ARG A 161 11.95 16.42 -7.38
C ARG A 161 11.82 14.95 -7.77
N LEU A 162 11.69 14.64 -9.07
CA LEU A 162 11.35 13.29 -9.52
C LEU A 162 12.38 12.21 -9.17
N PRO A 163 13.71 12.46 -9.17
CA PRO A 163 14.68 11.45 -8.77
C PRO A 163 14.53 10.95 -7.33
N TYR A 164 13.93 11.74 -6.44
CA TYR A 164 13.68 11.35 -5.05
C TYR A 164 12.27 10.75 -4.85
N ILE A 165 11.29 11.21 -5.62
CA ILE A 165 9.92 10.68 -5.54
C ILE A 165 9.82 9.28 -6.16
N ILE A 166 10.48 9.01 -7.29
CA ILE A 166 10.38 7.71 -7.98
C ILE A 166 10.84 6.53 -7.10
N PRO A 167 11.99 6.57 -6.40
CA PRO A 167 12.39 5.51 -5.48
C PRO A 167 11.41 5.29 -4.33
N VAL A 168 10.83 6.35 -3.77
CA VAL A 168 9.82 6.24 -2.70
C VAL A 168 8.59 5.53 -3.22
N ARG A 169 8.09 5.94 -4.39
CA ARG A 169 6.95 5.27 -5.06
C ARG A 169 7.25 3.83 -5.42
N PHE A 170 8.49 3.50 -5.78
CA PHE A 170 8.91 2.12 -5.97
C PHE A 170 8.70 1.29 -4.69
N PHE A 171 9.12 1.78 -3.52
CA PHE A 171 8.87 1.08 -2.25
C PHE A 171 7.40 1.05 -1.86
N GLN A 172 6.65 2.11 -2.14
CA GLN A 172 5.21 2.18 -1.94
C GLN A 172 4.47 1.08 -2.73
N ILE A 173 4.75 0.97 -4.04
CA ILE A 173 4.19 -0.08 -4.90
C ILE A 173 4.68 -1.46 -4.45
N LEU A 174 5.93 -1.59 -4.02
CA LEU A 174 6.46 -2.85 -3.49
C LEU A 174 5.66 -3.31 -2.26
N CYS A 175 5.31 -2.41 -1.34
CA CYS A 175 4.48 -2.74 -0.17
C CYS A 175 3.08 -3.19 -0.58
N ILE A 176 2.39 -2.42 -1.43
CA ILE A 176 1.04 -2.72 -1.92
C ILE A 176 1.00 -4.05 -2.66
N SER A 177 2.00 -4.28 -3.50
CA SER A 177 2.17 -5.51 -4.26
C SER A 177 2.39 -6.72 -3.36
N THR A 178 3.09 -6.56 -2.24
CA THR A 178 3.33 -7.65 -1.29
C THR A 178 2.05 -8.03 -0.56
N ILE A 179 1.23 -7.04 -0.20
CA ILE A 179 -0.12 -7.26 0.35
C ILE A 179 -1.00 -7.98 -0.69
N LEU A 180 -0.97 -7.53 -1.96
CA LEU A 180 -1.75 -8.14 -3.03
C LEU A 180 -1.37 -9.62 -3.26
N ARG A 181 -0.07 -9.93 -3.26
CA ARG A 181 0.40 -11.31 -3.39
C ARG A 181 -0.11 -12.20 -2.27
N ASP A 182 -0.12 -11.68 -1.04
CA ASP A 182 -0.58 -12.41 0.13
C ASP A 182 -2.11 -12.70 0.12
N THR A 183 -2.89 -12.01 -0.74
CA THR A 183 -4.32 -12.32 -0.96
C THR A 183 -4.57 -13.60 -1.78
N GLN A 184 -3.52 -14.27 -2.28
CA GLN A 184 -3.62 -15.49 -3.10
C GLN A 184 -4.41 -15.29 -4.40
N MET A 185 -4.39 -14.08 -4.97
CA MET A 185 -4.87 -13.83 -6.33
C MET A 185 -4.14 -14.68 -7.35
N THR A 186 -4.81 -15.02 -8.45
CA THR A 186 -4.16 -15.73 -9.56
C THR A 186 -3.09 -14.85 -10.22
N ASP A 187 -2.02 -15.48 -10.70
CA ASP A 187 -0.89 -14.79 -11.35
C ASP A 187 -1.34 -13.86 -12.50
N ILE A 188 -2.41 -14.24 -13.22
CA ILE A 188 -2.98 -13.44 -14.31
C ILE A 188 -3.51 -12.10 -13.79
N TRP A 189 -4.27 -12.10 -12.69
CA TRP A 189 -4.81 -10.88 -12.11
C TRP A 189 -3.71 -10.01 -11.53
N TYR A 190 -2.71 -10.63 -10.90
CA TYR A 190 -1.54 -9.92 -10.39
C TYR A 190 -0.76 -9.19 -11.51
N ILE A 191 -0.50 -9.87 -12.63
CA ILE A 191 0.16 -9.27 -13.80
C ILE A 191 -0.71 -8.18 -14.43
N PHE A 192 -2.02 -8.40 -14.54
CA PHE A 192 -2.95 -7.41 -15.07
C PHE A 192 -2.90 -6.11 -14.25
N VAL A 193 -2.93 -6.22 -12.92
CA VAL A 193 -2.79 -5.11 -11.99
C VAL A 193 -1.47 -4.35 -12.18
N ALA A 194 -0.35 -5.09 -12.29
CA ALA A 194 0.96 -4.50 -12.49
C ALA A 194 1.03 -3.69 -13.80
N ILE A 195 0.52 -4.26 -14.89
CA ILE A 195 0.47 -3.60 -16.20
C ILE A 195 -0.46 -2.39 -16.16
N LEU A 196 -1.63 -2.50 -15.54
CA LEU A 196 -2.60 -1.40 -15.44
C LEU A 196 -1.99 -0.19 -14.74
N ASN A 197 -1.39 -0.38 -13.56
CA ASN A 197 -0.77 0.71 -12.80
C ASN A 197 0.41 1.34 -13.55
N ALA A 198 1.22 0.52 -14.24
CA ALA A 198 2.32 1.03 -15.07
C ALA A 198 1.81 1.86 -16.26
N ILE A 199 0.76 1.40 -16.95
CA ILE A 199 0.13 2.15 -18.04
C ILE A 199 -0.45 3.46 -17.53
N CYS A 200 -1.14 3.46 -16.38
CA CYS A 200 -1.69 4.68 -15.79
C CYS A 200 -0.59 5.74 -15.60
N VAL A 201 0.52 5.41 -14.93
CA VAL A 201 1.61 6.38 -14.73
C VAL A 201 2.23 6.82 -16.06
N GLY A 202 2.52 5.86 -16.95
CA GLY A 202 3.22 6.12 -18.21
C GLY A 202 2.44 6.97 -19.18
N VAL A 203 1.15 6.67 -19.37
CA VAL A 203 0.27 7.39 -20.29
C VAL A 203 -0.06 8.76 -19.74
N PHE A 204 -0.60 8.86 -18.52
CA PHE A 204 -1.03 10.14 -17.95
C PHE A 204 0.14 11.11 -17.74
N GLY A 205 1.35 10.62 -17.43
CA GLY A 205 2.55 11.46 -17.34
C GLY A 205 3.11 11.96 -18.68
N SER A 206 2.85 11.23 -19.77
CA SER A 206 3.42 11.54 -21.10
C SER A 206 2.53 12.44 -21.95
N ILE A 207 1.22 12.40 -21.75
CA ILE A 207 0.26 13.24 -22.48
C ILE A 207 0.16 14.62 -21.84
N LYS A 208 -0.47 15.57 -22.54
CA LYS A 208 -0.86 16.83 -21.92
C LYS A 208 -1.99 16.54 -20.92
N SER A 209 -1.89 17.08 -19.70
CA SER A 209 -2.93 16.92 -18.69
C SER A 209 -4.32 17.23 -19.25
N ILE A 210 -5.27 16.39 -18.87
CA ILE A 210 -6.68 16.52 -19.22
C ILE A 210 -7.38 17.51 -18.26
N MET A 211 -6.81 17.70 -17.07
CA MET A 211 -7.37 18.52 -15.99
C MET A 211 -6.75 19.92 -15.97
N SER A 212 -7.34 20.85 -15.23
CA SER A 212 -6.67 22.12 -14.90
C SER A 212 -5.66 21.92 -13.77
N SER A 213 -4.65 22.79 -13.64
CA SER A 213 -3.59 22.66 -12.62
C SER A 213 -4.18 22.47 -11.21
N ARG A 214 -5.12 23.35 -10.83
CA ARG A 214 -5.78 23.29 -9.52
C ARG A 214 -6.57 21.99 -9.32
N ALA A 215 -7.24 21.50 -10.37
CA ALA A 215 -8.00 20.25 -10.26
C ALA A 215 -7.07 19.02 -10.14
N CYS A 216 -5.89 19.07 -10.78
CA CYS A 216 -4.85 18.06 -10.65
C CYS A 216 -4.27 18.02 -9.22
N ASP A 217 -3.95 19.19 -8.65
CA ASP A 217 -3.41 19.29 -7.29
C ASP A 217 -4.41 18.73 -6.25
N ILE A 218 -5.69 19.11 -6.37
CA ILE A 218 -6.75 18.58 -5.50
C ILE A 218 -6.92 17.07 -5.69
N PHE A 219 -6.92 16.58 -6.93
CA PHE A 219 -7.08 15.16 -7.21
C PHE A 219 -5.94 14.32 -6.62
N PHE A 220 -4.70 14.81 -6.76
CA PHE A 220 -3.52 14.19 -6.15
C PHE A 220 -3.54 14.26 -4.61
N ALA A 221 -3.95 15.38 -4.03
CA ALA A 221 -4.06 15.51 -2.58
C ALA A 221 -5.11 14.56 -1.99
N VAL A 222 -6.28 14.43 -2.65
CA VAL A 222 -7.35 13.52 -2.23
C VAL A 222 -6.92 12.06 -2.34
N SER A 223 -6.32 11.65 -3.46
CA SER A 223 -5.85 10.27 -3.65
C SER A 223 -4.75 9.91 -2.65
N SER A 224 -3.77 10.80 -2.46
CA SER A 224 -2.69 10.65 -1.47
C SER A 224 -3.22 10.59 -0.04
N SER A 225 -4.26 11.38 0.30
CA SER A 225 -4.90 11.35 1.63
C SER A 225 -5.64 10.04 1.92
N LEU A 226 -6.37 9.50 0.94
CA LEU A 226 -7.04 8.21 1.11
C LEU A 226 -6.02 7.06 1.26
N LEU A 227 -4.94 7.14 0.49
CA LEU A 227 -3.85 6.17 0.56
C LEU A 227 -3.07 6.27 1.88
N LEU A 228 -2.84 7.48 2.39
CA LEU A 228 -2.28 7.75 3.72
C LEU A 228 -3.05 7.00 4.82
N GLY A 229 -4.38 7.13 4.84
CA GLY A 229 -5.21 6.42 5.82
C GLY A 229 -5.07 4.91 5.74
N SER A 230 -4.98 4.38 4.52
CA SER A 230 -4.78 2.94 4.27
C SER A 230 -3.37 2.49 4.67
N PHE A 231 -2.33 3.31 4.40
CA PHE A 231 -0.95 3.00 4.74
C PHE A 231 -0.72 2.97 6.24
N LEU A 232 -1.31 3.90 6.99
CA LEU A 232 -1.30 3.88 8.44
C LEU A 232 -2.00 2.64 9.00
N TYR A 233 -3.15 2.25 8.41
CA TYR A 233 -3.89 1.07 8.82
C TYR A 233 -3.09 -0.23 8.59
N PHE A 234 -2.70 -0.51 7.34
CA PHE A 234 -1.97 -1.73 6.99
C PHE A 234 -0.59 -1.78 7.65
N GLY A 235 0.09 -0.63 7.75
CA GLY A 235 1.38 -0.54 8.43
C GLY A 235 1.28 -0.82 9.93
N ALA A 236 0.27 -0.27 10.62
CA ALA A 236 0.05 -0.53 12.04
C ALA A 236 -0.30 -2.00 12.31
N ILE A 237 -1.15 -2.61 11.49
CA ILE A 237 -1.53 -4.03 11.63
C ILE A 237 -0.32 -4.94 11.41
N ALA A 238 0.46 -4.71 10.34
CA ALA A 238 1.64 -5.52 10.06
C ALA A 238 2.63 -5.48 11.22
N ILE A 239 2.93 -4.29 11.75
CA ILE A 239 3.80 -4.14 12.92
C ILE A 239 3.19 -4.83 14.14
N HIS A 240 1.90 -4.61 14.41
CA HIS A 240 1.24 -5.18 15.59
C HIS A 240 1.27 -6.72 15.59
N ASN A 241 0.84 -7.34 14.50
CA ASN A 241 0.74 -8.80 14.37
C ASN A 241 2.13 -9.45 14.51
N SER A 242 3.14 -8.86 13.86
CA SER A 242 4.50 -9.39 13.94
C SER A 242 5.16 -9.16 15.30
N PHE A 243 4.84 -8.08 16.03
CA PHE A 243 5.33 -7.89 17.40
C PHE A 243 4.77 -8.92 18.38
N ILE A 244 3.54 -9.39 18.15
CA ILE A 244 2.92 -10.47 18.94
C ILE A 244 3.63 -11.79 18.67
N SER A 245 3.92 -12.12 17.41
CA SER A 245 4.57 -13.40 17.05
C SER A 245 6.05 -13.46 17.43
N LEU A 246 6.80 -12.34 17.35
CA LEU A 246 8.25 -12.27 17.57
C LEU A 246 8.66 -12.07 19.04
N ALA A 247 7.87 -12.59 19.99
CA ALA A 247 8.06 -12.36 21.43
C ALA A 247 9.50 -12.63 21.94
N HIS A 248 10.26 -13.51 21.29
CA HIS A 248 11.61 -13.91 21.67
C HIS A 248 12.76 -13.07 21.05
N SER A 249 12.53 -12.26 20.01
CA SER A 249 13.59 -11.49 19.32
C SER A 249 13.22 -10.02 19.09
N ARG A 250 12.83 -9.34 20.18
CA ARG A 250 12.33 -7.95 20.12
C ARG A 250 13.36 -6.94 19.60
N TRP A 251 14.63 -7.07 19.98
CA TRP A 251 15.68 -6.14 19.53
C TRP A 251 15.94 -6.20 18.02
N PHE A 252 15.96 -7.40 17.44
CA PHE A 252 16.13 -7.55 16.00
C PHE A 252 14.95 -6.97 15.22
N SER A 253 13.74 -7.16 15.75
CA SER A 253 12.51 -6.59 15.20
C SER A 253 12.54 -5.05 15.19
N ILE A 254 13.02 -4.44 16.29
CA ILE A 254 13.19 -2.98 16.38
C ILE A 254 14.21 -2.46 15.34
N ILE A 255 15.34 -3.15 15.16
CA ILE A 255 16.35 -2.75 14.17
C ILE A 255 15.75 -2.78 12.76
N ILE A 256 15.03 -3.84 12.42
CA ILE A 256 14.36 -3.96 11.12
C ILE A 256 13.32 -2.85 10.93
N ALA A 257 12.54 -2.54 11.98
CA ALA A 257 11.58 -1.44 11.93
C ALA A 257 12.27 -0.09 11.66
N ILE A 258 13.39 0.19 12.34
CA ILE A 258 14.19 1.40 12.12
C ILE A 258 14.71 1.44 10.68
N VAL A 259 15.27 0.34 10.17
CA VAL A 259 15.78 0.30 8.79
C VAL A 259 14.67 0.54 7.77
N GLY A 260 13.50 -0.08 7.94
CA GLY A 260 12.33 0.16 7.09
C GLY A 260 11.87 1.62 7.16
N PHE A 261 11.78 2.19 8.37
CA PHE A 261 11.35 3.56 8.57
C PHE A 261 12.33 4.58 7.94
N LEU A 262 13.64 4.30 7.96
CA LEU A 262 14.64 5.22 7.42
C LEU A 262 14.57 5.36 5.90
N ILE A 263 14.07 4.37 5.14
CA ILE A 263 14.10 4.39 3.68
C ILE A 263 13.36 5.62 3.11
N PRO A 264 12.04 5.84 3.34
CA PRO A 264 11.38 7.05 2.85
C PRO A 264 11.97 8.32 3.45
N SER A 265 12.30 8.30 4.74
CA SER A 265 12.85 9.47 5.45
C SER A 265 14.14 10.00 4.82
N ILE A 266 15.06 9.12 4.38
CA ILE A 266 16.31 9.52 3.70
C ILE A 266 16.01 10.25 2.39
N PHE A 267 15.12 9.71 1.55
CA PHE A 267 14.74 10.37 0.30
C PHE A 267 14.08 11.73 0.55
N ARG A 268 13.32 11.86 1.64
CA ARG A 268 12.70 13.13 2.02
C ARG A 268 13.74 14.19 2.39
N VAL A 269 14.72 13.83 3.21
CA VAL A 269 15.80 14.76 3.60
C VAL A 269 16.59 15.20 2.38
N LEU A 270 16.96 14.26 1.49
CA LEU A 270 17.71 14.56 0.27
C LEU A 270 16.94 15.48 -0.70
N MET A 271 15.61 15.35 -0.77
CA MET A 271 14.76 16.23 -1.57
C MET A 271 14.75 17.67 -1.02
N PHE A 272 14.76 17.86 0.30
CA PHE A 272 14.77 19.19 0.90
C PHE A 272 16.14 19.85 0.83
N ASP A 273 17.23 19.13 1.14
CA ASP A 273 18.59 19.68 1.09
C ASP A 273 18.97 20.15 -0.32
N SER A 274 18.58 19.38 -1.33
CA SER A 274 18.82 19.78 -2.72
C SER A 274 18.07 21.07 -3.08
N SER A 275 16.92 21.38 -2.46
CA SER A 275 16.08 22.55 -2.82
C SER A 275 16.63 23.89 -2.33
N THR A 276 17.75 23.86 -1.60
CA THR A 276 18.42 25.04 -1.03
C THR A 276 19.60 25.56 -1.87
N TRP A 277 19.83 25.02 -3.08
CA TRP A 277 20.93 25.37 -3.98
C TRP A 277 20.46 25.81 -5.38
#